data_AF-A0A101F8D2-F1
#
_entry.id   AF-A0A101F8D2-F1
#
_cell.length_a   1.000
_cell.length_b   1.000
_cell.length_c   1.000
_cell.angle_alpha   90.00
_cell.angle_beta   90.00
_cell.angle_gamma   90.00
#
_symmetry.space_group_name_H-M   'P 1'
#
loop_
_entity.id
_entity.type
_entity.pdbx_description
1 polymer ?
#
loop_
_entity_poly.entity_id
_entity_poly.type
_entity_poly.pdbx_seq_one_letter_code
_entity_poly.pdbx_strand_id
1 'polypeptide(L)'
;MRKAKTDQKDALLLADLLRLGRAPATRLPSETILKLQTLSRLRFEFVRQVGGLKNKVLGILDRIFPEYPGCFSDVFIRTSRELLKSYPEPEDLAEVDLSELSAFLKEHSRGRLGEERAEKIQSLAKGTFGITLALDAFTLQLRFA
;
A
#
# COMPACT_ATOMS: atom_id res chain seq x y z
N MET A 1 3.03 14.46 -37.53
CA MET A 1 2.99 13.03 -37.97
C MET A 1 3.78 12.18 -36.96
N ARG A 2 3.09 11.44 -36.08
CA ARG A 2 3.69 10.64 -34.99
C ARG A 2 4.18 9.30 -35.58
N LYS A 3 5.50 9.10 -35.72
CA LYS A 3 6.04 7.79 -36.15
C LYS A 3 5.81 6.79 -35.01
N ALA A 4 4.89 5.85 -35.22
CA ALA A 4 4.67 4.75 -34.28
C ALA A 4 5.90 3.84 -34.29
N LYS A 5 6.53 3.70 -33.13
CA LYS A 5 7.51 2.67 -32.83
C LYS A 5 6.76 1.33 -32.85
N THR A 6 7.16 0.41 -33.72
CA THR A 6 6.47 -0.88 -33.91
C THR A 6 7.49 -1.98 -33.71
N ASP A 7 7.21 -2.94 -32.82
CA ASP A 7 8.14 -4.02 -32.45
C ASP A 7 8.67 -4.80 -33.67
N GLN A 8 7.87 -4.95 -34.73
CA GLN A 8 8.30 -5.60 -35.97
C GLN A 8 9.41 -4.82 -36.70
N LYS A 9 9.32 -3.49 -36.75
CA LYS A 9 10.34 -2.65 -37.42
C LYS A 9 11.62 -2.62 -36.60
N ASP A 10 11.49 -2.52 -35.28
CA ASP A 10 12.63 -2.55 -34.36
C ASP A 10 13.33 -3.92 -34.41
N ALA A 11 12.59 -5.03 -34.51
CA ALA A 11 13.12 -6.37 -34.67
C ALA A 11 13.87 -6.56 -36.01
N LEU A 12 13.30 -6.06 -37.11
CA LEU A 12 13.96 -6.08 -38.42
C LEU A 12 15.27 -5.28 -38.41
N LEU A 13 15.24 -4.08 -37.82
CA LEU A 13 16.43 -3.24 -37.63
C LEU A 13 17.50 -3.93 -36.78
N LEU A 14 17.10 -4.61 -35.69
CA LEU A 14 18.03 -5.38 -34.86
C LEU A 14 18.66 -6.53 -35.65
N ALA A 15 17.85 -7.28 -36.40
CA ALA A 15 18.31 -8.39 -37.23
C ALA A 15 19.27 -7.94 -38.32
N ASP A 16 18.99 -6.81 -38.97
CA ASP A 16 19.89 -6.21 -39.97
C ASP A 16 21.20 -5.71 -39.36
N LEU A 17 21.14 -5.12 -38.16
CA LEU A 17 22.31 -4.62 -37.45
C LEU A 17 23.24 -5.75 -36.98
N LEU A 18 22.66 -6.88 -36.55
CA LEU A 18 23.37 -8.13 -36.26
C LEU A 18 23.94 -8.76 -37.54
N ARG A 19 23.13 -8.88 -38.60
CA ARG A 19 23.51 -9.48 -39.90
C ARG A 19 24.69 -8.76 -40.55
N LEU A 20 24.72 -7.43 -40.46
CA LEU A 20 25.79 -6.60 -41.03
C LEU A 20 27.04 -6.53 -40.14
N GLY A 21 27.07 -7.21 -38.99
CA GLY A 21 28.19 -7.16 -38.04
C GLY A 21 28.41 -5.77 -37.45
N ARG A 22 27.43 -4.86 -37.56
CA ARG A 22 27.48 -3.48 -37.05
C ARG A 22 26.99 -3.38 -35.61
N ALA A 23 26.70 -4.52 -34.98
CA ALA A 23 26.39 -4.57 -33.56
C ALA A 23 27.61 -4.10 -32.76
N PRO A 24 27.47 -3.07 -31.90
CA PRO A 24 28.55 -2.68 -31.03
C PRO A 24 28.93 -3.88 -30.16
N ALA A 25 30.24 -4.15 -30.04
CA ALA A 25 30.73 -5.22 -29.19
C ALA A 25 30.18 -5.02 -27.76
N THR A 26 29.39 -5.98 -27.29
CA THR A 26 28.79 -5.91 -25.96
C THR A 26 29.90 -6.11 -24.95
N ARG A 27 30.31 -5.04 -24.27
CA ARG A 27 31.24 -5.14 -23.15
C ARG A 27 30.46 -5.70 -21.97
N LEU A 28 30.90 -6.86 -21.48
CA LEU A 28 30.38 -7.41 -20.24
C LEU A 28 30.62 -6.36 -19.14
N PRO A 29 29.58 -5.96 -18.38
CA PRO A 29 29.74 -5.03 -17.29
C PRO A 29 30.74 -5.59 -16.28
N SER A 30 31.58 -4.72 -15.72
CA SER A 30 32.48 -5.13 -14.64
C SER A 30 31.67 -5.66 -13.45
N GLU A 31 32.31 -6.47 -12.61
CA GLU A 31 31.68 -7.04 -11.42
C GLU A 31 31.03 -5.96 -10.54
N THR A 32 31.65 -4.78 -10.42
CA THR A 32 31.10 -3.62 -9.71
C THR A 32 29.80 -3.12 -10.30
N ILE A 33 29.70 -3.03 -11.63
CA ILE A 33 28.49 -2.59 -12.32
C ILE A 33 27.37 -3.62 -12.14
N LEU A 34 27.70 -4.92 -12.24
CA LEU A 34 26.74 -5.99 -11.97
C LEU A 34 26.21 -5.94 -10.53
N LYS A 35 27.10 -5.79 -9.54
CA LYS A 35 26.71 -5.64 -8.12
C LYS A 35 25.75 -4.46 -7.93
N LEU A 36 26.07 -3.29 -8.50
CA LEU A 36 25.23 -2.10 -8.38
C LEU A 36 23.85 -2.29 -9.04
N GLN A 37 23.80 -2.91 -10.21
CA GLN A 37 22.54 -3.24 -10.88
C GLN A 37 21.69 -4.18 -10.04
N THR A 38 22.28 -5.25 -9.50
CA THR A 38 21.57 -6.22 -8.65
C THR A 38 21.01 -5.55 -7.40
N LEU A 39 21.81 -4.75 -6.69
CA LEU A 39 21.35 -4.03 -5.49
C LEU A 39 20.25 -3.02 -5.82
N SER A 40 20.36 -2.32 -6.95
CA SER A 40 19.33 -1.38 -7.39
C SER A 40 18.01 -2.10 -7.69
N ARG A 41 18.06 -3.23 -8.41
CA ARG A 41 16.89 -4.08 -8.69
C ARG A 41 16.26 -4.59 -7.39
N LEU A 42 17.05 -5.11 -6.48
CA LEU A 42 16.59 -5.59 -5.18
C LEU A 42 15.86 -4.48 -4.40
N ARG A 43 16.42 -3.25 -4.39
CA ARG A 43 15.75 -2.11 -3.77
C ARG A 43 14.38 -1.84 -4.41
N PHE A 44 14.27 -1.88 -5.74
CA PHE A 44 13.00 -1.68 -6.43
C PHE A 44 12.00 -2.80 -6.11
N GLU A 45 12.46 -4.04 -6.00
CA GLU A 45 11.63 -5.17 -5.59
C GLU A 45 11.06 -4.96 -4.19
N PHE A 46 11.88 -4.54 -3.21
CA PHE A 46 11.38 -4.23 -1.86
C PHE A 46 10.38 -3.08 -1.85
N VAL A 47 10.64 -2.00 -2.59
CA VAL A 47 9.68 -0.89 -2.71
C VAL A 47 8.35 -1.39 -3.30
N ARG A 48 8.41 -2.26 -4.32
CA ARG A 48 7.22 -2.86 -4.93
C ARG A 48 6.47 -3.78 -3.96
N GLN A 49 7.19 -4.58 -3.17
CA GLN A 49 6.60 -5.44 -2.15
C GLN A 49 5.88 -4.62 -1.07
N VAL A 50 6.51 -3.56 -0.56
CA VAL A 50 5.88 -2.65 0.40
C VAL A 50 4.62 -2.00 -0.20
N GLY A 51 4.67 -1.55 -1.45
CA GLY A 51 3.48 -1.04 -2.15
C GLY A 51 2.37 -2.08 -2.28
N GLY A 52 2.73 -3.33 -2.62
CA GLY A 52 1.79 -4.44 -2.71
C GLY A 52 1.10 -4.75 -1.38
N LEU A 53 1.85 -4.79 -0.27
CA LEU A 53 1.30 -5.01 1.07
C LEU A 53 0.36 -3.87 1.47
N LYS A 54 0.75 -2.62 1.22
CA LYS A 54 -0.14 -1.46 1.47
C LYS A 54 -1.44 -1.58 0.69
N ASN A 55 -1.38 -1.91 -0.59
CA ASN A 55 -2.58 -2.07 -1.41
C ASN A 55 -3.45 -3.24 -0.94
N LYS A 56 -2.84 -4.32 -0.43
CA LYS A 56 -3.58 -5.45 0.15
C LYS A 56 -4.35 -5.02 1.41
N VAL A 57 -3.70 -4.28 2.30
CA VAL A 57 -4.34 -3.71 3.50
C VAL A 57 -5.48 -2.77 3.12
N LEU A 58 -5.26 -1.85 2.18
CA LEU A 58 -6.31 -0.96 1.68
C LEU A 58 -7.48 -1.74 1.07
N GLY A 59 -7.21 -2.77 0.27
CA GLY A 59 -8.27 -3.59 -0.32
C GLY A 59 -9.05 -4.44 0.69
N ILE A 60 -8.45 -4.78 1.84
CA ILE A 60 -9.17 -5.39 2.96
C ILE A 60 -10.05 -4.33 3.63
N LEU A 61 -9.46 -3.16 3.95
CA LEU A 61 -10.18 -2.04 4.55
C LEU A 61 -11.35 -1.56 3.70
N ASP A 62 -11.22 -1.48 2.37
CA ASP A 62 -12.32 -1.12 1.47
C ASP A 62 -13.51 -2.11 1.54
N ARG A 63 -13.30 -3.34 2.03
CA ARG A 63 -14.34 -4.36 2.17
C ARG A 63 -15.00 -4.34 3.54
N ILE A 64 -14.22 -4.10 4.60
CA ILE A 64 -14.71 -4.12 5.99
C ILE A 64 -15.08 -2.73 6.51
N PHE A 65 -14.41 -1.67 6.05
CA PHE A 65 -14.58 -0.29 6.51
C PHE A 65 -14.10 0.74 5.45
N PRO A 66 -14.84 0.92 4.35
CA PRO A 66 -14.42 1.77 3.22
C PRO A 66 -14.28 3.26 3.57
N GLU A 67 -14.93 3.74 4.63
CA GLU A 67 -14.83 5.14 5.06
C GLU A 67 -13.57 5.43 5.89
N TYR A 68 -12.85 4.40 6.34
CA TYR A 68 -11.68 4.51 7.21
C TYR A 68 -10.55 5.39 6.66
N PRO A 69 -10.19 5.35 5.36
CA PRO A 69 -9.17 6.24 4.79
C PRO A 69 -9.51 7.73 4.92
N GLY A 70 -10.79 8.09 5.03
CA GLY A 70 -11.24 9.47 5.24
C GLY A 70 -11.09 9.98 6.68
N CYS A 71 -10.83 9.11 7.65
CA CYS A 71 -10.64 9.46 9.06
C CYS A 71 -9.26 10.07 9.33
N PHE A 72 -8.26 9.66 8.55
CA PHE A 72 -6.85 10.00 8.76
C PHE A 72 -6.26 10.69 7.53
N SER A 73 -5.13 11.40 7.71
CA SER A 73 -4.40 11.96 6.57
C SER A 73 -3.70 10.87 5.75
N ASP A 74 -3.36 9.75 6.39
CA ASP A 74 -2.85 8.53 5.76
C ASP A 74 -3.27 7.34 6.64
N VAL A 75 -3.71 6.25 6.02
CA VAL A 75 -4.09 4.99 6.68
C VAL A 75 -2.89 4.34 7.38
N PHE A 76 -1.67 4.61 6.92
CA PHE A 76 -0.46 3.98 7.46
C PHE A 76 0.25 4.79 8.55
N ILE A 77 -0.35 5.87 9.09
CA ILE A 77 0.21 6.58 10.24
C ILE A 77 0.31 5.66 11.47
N ARG A 78 1.23 5.99 12.39
CA ARG A 78 1.46 5.21 13.61
C ARG A 78 0.18 4.99 14.42
N THR A 79 -0.63 6.03 14.59
CA THR A 79 -1.89 5.97 15.33
C THR A 79 -2.91 5.03 14.68
N SER A 80 -3.06 5.11 13.36
CA SER A 80 -3.99 4.24 12.60
C SER A 80 -3.56 2.78 12.65
N ARG A 81 -2.25 2.49 12.53
CA ARG A 81 -1.73 1.13 12.68
C ARG A 81 -1.99 0.55 14.06
N GLU A 82 -1.87 1.37 15.10
CA GLU A 82 -2.16 0.92 16.45
C GLU A 82 -3.67 0.74 16.67
N LEU A 83 -4.48 1.63 16.10
CA LEU A 83 -5.94 1.52 16.14
C LEU A 83 -6.41 0.22 15.48
N LEU A 84 -5.93 -0.11 14.27
CA LEU A 84 -6.28 -1.35 13.58
C LEU A 84 -5.75 -2.63 14.28
N LYS A 85 -4.74 -2.51 15.14
CA LYS A 85 -4.25 -3.64 15.95
C LYS A 85 -5.10 -3.88 17.18
N SER A 86 -5.53 -2.80 17.84
CA SER A 86 -6.38 -2.86 19.03
C SER A 86 -7.83 -3.16 18.67
N TYR A 87 -8.32 -2.53 17.60
CA TYR A 87 -9.70 -2.62 17.12
C TYR A 87 -9.70 -2.91 15.61
N PRO A 88 -9.54 -4.19 15.22
CA PRO A 88 -9.58 -4.59 13.81
C PRO A 88 -11.01 -4.57 13.24
N GLU A 89 -12.03 -4.57 14.10
CA GLU A 89 -13.43 -4.66 13.72
C GLU A 89 -14.12 -3.29 13.77
N PRO A 90 -14.92 -2.94 12.75
CA PRO A 90 -15.68 -1.70 12.76
C PRO A 90 -16.76 -1.69 13.84
N GLU A 91 -17.32 -2.84 14.20
CA GLU A 91 -18.32 -2.97 15.28
C GLU A 91 -17.71 -2.63 16.64
N ASP A 92 -16.53 -3.18 16.96
CA ASP A 92 -15.78 -2.80 18.16
C ASP A 92 -15.52 -1.29 18.22
N LEU A 93 -15.13 -0.68 17.09
CA LEU A 93 -14.92 0.77 17.00
C LEU A 93 -16.21 1.58 17.19
N ALA A 94 -17.37 1.02 16.89
CA ALA A 94 -18.67 1.66 17.06
C ALA A 94 -19.16 1.61 18.52
N GLU A 95 -18.82 0.54 19.25
CA GLU A 95 -19.23 0.31 20.64
C GLU A 95 -18.28 0.91 21.68
N VAL A 96 -17.00 1.13 21.34
CA VAL A 96 -16.02 1.74 22.25
C VAL A 96 -16.44 3.14 22.69
N ASP A 97 -16.21 3.43 23.97
CA ASP A 97 -16.48 4.74 24.57
C ASP A 97 -15.64 5.84 23.91
N LEU A 98 -16.29 6.98 23.66
CA LEU A 98 -15.66 8.10 22.95
C LEU A 98 -14.47 8.68 23.72
N SER A 99 -14.56 8.70 25.05
CA SER A 99 -13.50 9.15 25.95
C SER A 99 -12.27 8.24 25.82
N GLU A 100 -12.46 6.92 25.83
CA GLU A 100 -11.41 5.92 25.67
C GLU A 100 -10.75 6.01 24.29
N LEU A 101 -11.55 6.09 23.23
CA LEU A 101 -11.05 6.25 21.87
C LEU A 101 -10.26 7.55 21.71
N SER A 102 -10.73 8.66 22.28
CA SER A 102 -10.03 9.95 22.22
C SER A 102 -8.71 9.93 23.01
N ALA A 103 -8.68 9.24 24.16
CA ALA A 103 -7.48 9.09 24.99
C ALA A 103 -6.43 8.25 24.25
N PHE A 104 -6.85 7.13 23.66
CA PHE A 104 -6.01 6.28 22.82
C PHE A 104 -5.43 7.06 21.64
N LEU A 105 -6.27 7.80 20.91
CA LEU A 105 -5.84 8.63 19.79
C LEU A 105 -4.87 9.74 20.24
N LYS A 106 -5.12 10.42 21.37
CA LYS A 106 -4.22 11.44 21.93
C LYS A 106 -2.86 10.85 22.29
N GLU A 107 -2.84 9.70 22.96
CA GLU A 107 -1.59 9.03 23.37
C GLU A 107 -0.74 8.66 22.16
N HIS A 108 -1.33 7.95 21.19
CA HIS A 108 -0.59 7.47 20.02
C HIS A 108 -0.28 8.56 18.99
N SER A 109 -1.04 9.66 18.99
CA SER A 109 -0.83 10.80 18.09
C SER A 109 -0.03 11.95 18.69
N ARG A 110 0.52 11.80 19.91
CA ARG A 110 1.21 12.88 20.65
C ARG A 110 0.33 14.14 20.80
N GLY A 111 -0.95 13.94 21.07
CA GLY A 111 -1.94 15.01 21.31
C GLY A 111 -2.52 15.69 20.07
N ARG A 112 -2.23 15.23 18.85
CA ARG A 112 -2.75 15.87 17.61
C ARG A 112 -4.15 15.44 17.20
N LEU A 113 -4.60 14.28 17.65
CA LEU A 113 -5.93 13.75 17.38
C LEU A 113 -6.73 13.83 18.67
N GLY A 114 -7.85 14.56 18.63
CA GLY A 114 -8.73 14.81 19.79
C GLY A 114 -10.11 14.17 19.63
N GLU A 115 -11.05 14.61 20.47
CA GLU A 115 -12.42 14.09 20.55
C GLU A 115 -13.20 14.23 19.24
N GLU A 116 -13.09 15.36 18.55
CA GLU A 116 -13.76 15.59 17.24
C GLU A 116 -13.41 14.48 16.22
N ARG A 117 -12.18 13.98 16.27
CA ARG A 117 -11.73 12.90 15.39
C ARG A 117 -12.28 11.54 15.83
N ALA A 118 -12.37 11.32 17.14
CA ALA A 118 -12.97 10.12 17.71
C ALA A 118 -14.47 10.03 17.37
N GLU A 119 -15.22 11.14 17.48
CA GLU A 119 -16.63 11.24 17.07
C GLU A 119 -16.81 10.94 15.60
N LYS A 120 -15.93 11.48 14.75
CA LYS A 120 -15.95 11.21 13.31
C LYS A 120 -15.71 9.73 13.01
N ILE A 121 -14.76 9.08 13.69
CA ILE A 121 -14.49 7.65 13.50
C ILE A 121 -15.67 6.81 13.96
N GLN A 122 -16.23 7.11 15.14
CA GLN A 122 -17.35 6.35 15.71
C GLN A 122 -18.63 6.52 14.88
N SER A 123 -18.92 7.73 14.39
CA SER A 123 -20.07 7.95 13.50
C SER A 123 -19.93 7.24 12.16
N LEU A 124 -18.72 7.20 11.58
CA LEU A 124 -18.44 6.43 10.37
C LEU A 124 -18.50 4.92 10.62
N ALA A 125 -18.05 4.45 11.77
CA ALA A 125 -18.16 3.03 12.16
C ALA A 125 -19.63 2.62 12.35
N LYS A 126 -20.46 3.44 12.99
CA LYS A 126 -21.91 3.20 13.13
C LYS A 126 -22.67 3.26 11.80
N GLY A 127 -22.18 4.06 10.86
CA GLY A 127 -22.78 4.22 9.52
C GLY A 127 -22.15 3.34 8.45
N THR A 128 -21.17 2.49 8.79
CA THR A 128 -20.44 1.72 7.78
C THR A 128 -21.31 0.61 7.20
N PHE A 129 -21.23 0.44 5.89
CA PHE A 129 -21.89 -0.64 5.15
C PHE A 129 -20.88 -1.73 4.76
N GLY A 130 -19.82 -1.88 5.55
CA GLY A 130 -18.82 -2.94 5.38
C GLY A 130 -19.45 -4.32 5.40
N ILE A 131 -18.80 -5.28 4.74
CA ILE A 131 -19.30 -6.65 4.67
C ILE A 131 -19.20 -7.27 6.09
N THR A 132 -20.34 -7.60 6.69
CA THR A 132 -20.41 -8.37 7.95
C THR A 132 -20.15 -9.86 7.75
N LEU A 133 -20.20 -10.34 6.50
CA LEU A 133 -19.92 -11.73 6.14
C LEU A 133 -18.41 -12.03 6.08
N ALA A 134 -17.98 -13.05 6.84
CA ALA A 134 -16.58 -13.47 6.95
C ALA A 134 -15.65 -12.41 7.58
N LEU A 135 -16.20 -11.57 8.47
CA LEU A 135 -15.48 -10.52 9.19
C LEU A 135 -14.23 -11.08 9.87
N ASP A 136 -14.36 -12.20 10.59
CA ASP A 136 -13.27 -12.93 11.25
C ASP A 136 -12.10 -13.28 10.31
N ALA A 137 -12.40 -13.64 9.06
CA ALA A 137 -11.37 -14.00 8.10
C ALA A 137 -10.62 -12.76 7.60
N PHE A 138 -11.33 -11.65 7.39
CA PHE A 138 -10.73 -10.39 6.96
C PHE A 138 -9.96 -9.70 8.08
N THR A 139 -10.44 -9.75 9.32
CA THR A 139 -9.76 -9.19 10.50
C THR A 139 -8.48 -9.95 10.78
N LEU A 140 -8.52 -11.29 10.67
CA LEU A 140 -7.33 -12.13 10.77
C LEU A 140 -6.33 -11.81 9.65
N GLN A 141 -6.79 -11.61 8.41
CA GLN A 141 -5.92 -11.16 7.32
C GLN A 141 -5.29 -9.79 7.60
N LEU A 142 -6.05 -8.84 8.15
CA LEU A 142 -5.56 -7.50 8.50
C LEU A 142 -4.50 -7.57 9.61
N ARG A 143 -4.69 -8.44 10.60
CA ARG A 143 -3.76 -8.64 11.71
C ARG A 143 -2.42 -9.24 11.29
N PHE A 144 -2.42 -10.06 10.25
CA PHE A 144 -1.22 -10.72 9.70
C PHE A 144 -0.67 -10.06 8.42
N ALA A 145 -1.20 -8.91 8.01
CA ALA A 145 -0.78 -8.18 6.80
C ALA A 145 0.43 -7.25 7.01
#